data_AF-A0A7C6NET7-F1
#
_entry.id   AF-A0A7C6NET7-F1
#
_cell.length_a   1.000
_cell.length_b   1.000
_cell.length_c   1.000
_cell.angle_alpha   90.00
_cell.angle_beta   90.00
_cell.angle_gamma   90.00
#
_symmetry.space_group_name_H-M   'P 1'
#
loop_
_entity.id
_entity.type
_entity.pdbx_description
1 polymer ?
#
loop_
_entity_poly.entity_id
_entity_poly.type
_entity_poly.pdbx_seq_one_letter_code
_entity_poly.pdbx_strand_id
1 'polypeptide(L)'
;LGVALAGMAIAPIFPALVSSTSYRVGEEHTTNTIGMQMAAAGLGGSFLPGLAGVLARNISLETIPWFLVVLFIILLGLDLFARRMD
;
A
#
# COMPACT_ATOMS: atom_id res chain seq x y z
N LEU A 1 8.13 -12.25 -16.63
CA LEU A 1 7.83 -13.09 -15.44
C LEU A 1 7.81 -12.27 -14.15
N GLY A 2 8.86 -11.51 -13.81
CA GLY A 2 8.97 -10.78 -12.53
C GLY A 2 7.79 -9.87 -12.17
N VAL A 3 7.32 -9.03 -13.11
CA VAL A 3 6.16 -8.14 -12.88
C VAL A 3 4.87 -8.92 -12.63
N ALA A 4 4.66 -10.03 -13.36
CA ALA A 4 3.46 -10.87 -13.19
C ALA A 4 3.46 -11.57 -11.83
N LEU A 5 4.62 -12.08 -11.39
CA LEU A 5 4.78 -12.68 -10.06
C LEU A 5 4.59 -11.66 -8.94
N ALA A 6 5.16 -10.45 -9.10
CA ALA A 6 4.97 -9.37 -8.15
C ALA A 6 3.49 -8.93 -8.05
N GLY A 7 2.82 -8.78 -9.19
CA GLY A 7 1.39 -8.45 -9.24
C GLY A 7 0.54 -9.53 -8.57
N MET A 8 0.80 -10.80 -8.84
CA MET A 8 0.10 -11.93 -8.22
C MET A 8 0.32 -11.98 -6.70
N ALA A 9 1.56 -11.73 -6.23
CA ALA A 9 1.88 -11.70 -4.82
C ALA A 9 1.19 -10.55 -4.06
N ILE A 10 1.04 -9.39 -4.71
CA ILE A 10 0.47 -8.18 -4.08
C ILE A 10 -1.07 -8.16 -4.18
N ALA A 11 -1.65 -8.78 -5.21
CA ALA A 11 -3.09 -8.77 -5.48
C ALA A 11 -3.99 -9.07 -4.25
N PRO A 12 -3.72 -10.09 -3.41
CA PRO A 12 -4.61 -10.40 -2.28
C PRO A 12 -4.44 -9.46 -1.08
N ILE A 13 -3.38 -8.65 -1.01
CA ILE A 13 -3.06 -7.84 0.18
C ILE A 13 -4.18 -6.84 0.47
N PHE A 14 -4.60 -6.07 -0.54
CA PHE A 14 -5.61 -5.03 -0.33
C PHE A 14 -7.00 -5.60 0.02
N PRO A 15 -7.54 -6.60 -0.71
CA PRO A 15 -8.79 -7.26 -0.32
C PRO A 15 -8.74 -7.90 1.08
N ALA A 16 -7.61 -8.52 1.47
CA ALA A 16 -7.46 -9.11 2.79
C ALA A 16 -7.45 -8.07 3.91
N LEU A 17 -6.83 -6.90 3.68
CA LEU A 17 -6.90 -5.78 4.61
C LEU A 17 -8.34 -5.24 4.73
N VAL A 18 -9.04 -5.03 3.61
CA VAL A 18 -10.43 -4.51 3.68
C VAL A 18 -11.38 -5.51 4.34
N SER A 19 -11.29 -6.80 4.02
CA SER A 19 -12.17 -7.84 4.59
C SER A 19 -11.94 -8.08 6.08
N SER A 20 -10.72 -7.80 6.57
CA SER A 20 -10.39 -7.91 7.99
C SER A 20 -10.68 -6.65 8.80
N THR A 21 -11.17 -5.57 8.18
CA THR A 21 -11.47 -4.32 8.89
C THR A 21 -12.56 -4.51 9.94
N SER A 22 -13.61 -5.29 9.66
CA SER A 22 -14.70 -5.53 10.61
C SER A 22 -14.23 -6.19 11.92
N TYR A 23 -13.28 -7.11 11.83
CA TYR A 23 -12.69 -7.76 13.01
C TYR A 23 -11.85 -6.80 13.87
N ARG A 24 -11.35 -5.69 13.30
CA ARG A 24 -10.46 -4.74 13.98
C ARG A 24 -11.19 -3.59 14.64
N VAL A 25 -12.30 -3.12 14.05
CA VAL A 25 -13.02 -1.93 14.54
C VAL A 25 -14.46 -2.23 14.99
N GLY A 26 -14.92 -3.48 14.85
CA GLY A 26 -16.31 -3.85 15.08
C GLY A 26 -17.24 -3.46 13.93
N GLU A 27 -18.41 -4.11 13.86
CA GLU A 27 -19.36 -3.91 12.76
C GLU A 27 -19.86 -2.46 12.68
N GLU A 28 -20.06 -1.80 13.81
CA GLU A 28 -20.54 -0.41 13.91
C GLU A 28 -19.65 0.58 13.15
N HIS A 29 -18.33 0.39 13.18
CA HIS A 29 -17.37 1.32 12.58
C HIS A 29 -16.85 0.87 11.21
N THR A 30 -17.19 -0.36 10.78
CA THR A 30 -16.63 -0.99 9.57
C THR A 30 -16.78 -0.14 8.32
N THR A 31 -18.00 0.30 8.01
CA THR A 31 -18.29 1.05 6.77
C THR A 31 -17.52 2.37 6.70
N ASN A 32 -17.48 3.11 7.81
CA ASN A 32 -16.76 4.39 7.87
C ASN A 32 -15.25 4.18 7.71
N THR A 33 -14.68 3.19 8.41
CA THR A 33 -13.26 2.87 8.31
C THR A 33 -12.87 2.41 6.90
N ILE A 34 -13.68 1.56 6.25
CA ILE A 34 -13.44 1.16 4.86
C ILE A 34 -13.52 2.38 3.93
N GLY A 35 -14.48 3.29 4.13
CA GLY A 35 -14.56 4.55 3.37
C GLY A 35 -13.27 5.37 3.47
N MET A 36 -12.73 5.53 4.68
CA MET A 36 -11.45 6.20 4.92
C MET A 36 -10.28 5.46 4.26
N GLN A 37 -10.22 4.12 4.37
CA GLN A 37 -9.20 3.28 3.74
C GLN A 37 -9.21 3.45 2.20
N MET A 38 -10.39 3.45 1.58
CA MET A 38 -10.54 3.62 0.13
C MET A 38 -10.13 5.03 -0.32
N ALA A 39 -10.49 6.07 0.43
CA ALA A 39 -10.06 7.44 0.15
C ALA A 39 -8.52 7.59 0.23
N ALA A 40 -7.91 7.07 1.29
CA ALA A 40 -6.45 7.07 1.45
C ALA A 40 -5.75 6.25 0.34
N ALA A 41 -6.31 5.10 -0.03
CA ALA A 41 -5.80 4.27 -1.12
C ALA A 41 -5.87 5.01 -2.48
N GLY A 42 -6.97 5.72 -2.76
CA GLY A 42 -7.11 6.53 -3.97
C GLY A 42 -6.09 7.67 -4.04
N LEU A 43 -5.85 8.36 -2.92
CA LEU A 43 -4.81 9.39 -2.82
C LEU A 43 -3.42 8.80 -3.05
N GLY A 44 -3.09 7.69 -2.38
CA GLY A 44 -1.81 6.99 -2.59
C GLY A 44 -1.63 6.48 -4.02
N GLY A 45 -2.71 5.96 -4.63
CA GLY A 45 -2.72 5.42 -6.00
C GLY A 45 -2.50 6.46 -7.09
N SER A 46 -2.77 7.74 -6.83
CA SER A 46 -2.42 8.84 -7.74
C SER A 46 -1.06 9.47 -7.39
N PHE A 47 -0.81 9.68 -6.10
CA PHE A 47 0.40 10.35 -5.62
C PHE A 47 1.68 9.54 -5.84
N LEU A 48 1.69 8.26 -5.46
CA LEU A 48 2.91 7.44 -5.53
C LEU A 48 3.39 7.19 -6.97
N PRO A 49 2.52 6.82 -7.95
CA PRO A 49 2.95 6.69 -9.33
C PRO A 49 3.35 8.04 -9.95
N GLY A 50 2.67 9.13 -9.58
CA GLY A 50 3.04 10.49 -10.01
C GLY A 50 4.44 10.86 -9.55
N LEU A 51 4.74 10.66 -8.26
CA LEU A 51 6.06 10.88 -7.68
C LEU A 51 7.13 10.00 -8.35
N ALA A 52 6.84 8.72 -8.55
CA ALA A 52 7.74 7.80 -9.24
C ALA A 52 8.05 8.28 -10.66
N GLY A 53 7.04 8.76 -11.40
CA GLY A 53 7.21 9.33 -12.74
C GLY A 53 8.06 10.60 -12.77
N VAL A 54 7.88 11.51 -11.80
CA VAL A 54 8.71 12.72 -11.64
C VAL A 54 10.16 12.34 -11.36
N LEU A 55 10.41 11.39 -10.45
CA LEU A 55 11.76 10.91 -10.14
C LEU A 55 12.43 10.26 -11.35
N ALA A 56 11.70 9.39 -12.06
CA ALA A 56 12.21 8.73 -13.26
C ALA A 56 12.57 9.72 -14.38
N ARG A 57 11.76 10.78 -14.55
CA ARG A 57 11.98 11.80 -15.59
C ARG A 57 13.16 12.74 -15.28
N ASN A 58 13.35 13.11 -14.02
CA ASN A 58 14.35 14.12 -13.63
C ASN A 58 15.69 13.54 -13.20
N ILE A 59 15.72 12.29 -12.71
CA ILE A 59 16.94 11.64 -12.23
C ILE A 59 17.33 10.54 -13.21
N SER A 60 16.62 9.41 -13.16
CA SER A 60 16.74 8.31 -14.13
C SER A 60 15.73 7.19 -13.83
N LEU A 61 15.49 6.30 -14.79
CA LEU A 61 14.63 5.13 -14.65
C LEU A 61 15.10 4.14 -13.56
N GLU A 62 16.41 4.08 -13.28
CA GLU A 62 16.98 3.25 -12.22
C GLU A 62 16.56 3.71 -10.80
N THR A 63 15.88 4.84 -10.68
CA THR A 63 15.29 5.30 -9.40
C THR A 63 14.06 4.46 -9.02
N ILE A 64 13.37 3.85 -9.98
CA ILE A 64 12.13 3.10 -9.74
C ILE A 64 12.35 1.87 -8.82
N PRO A 65 13.34 1.00 -9.04
CA PRO A 65 13.63 -0.10 -8.12
C PRO A 65 13.89 0.37 -6.69
N TRP A 66 14.68 1.42 -6.50
CA TRP A 66 14.97 1.99 -5.17
C TRP A 66 13.72 2.57 -4.51
N PHE A 67 12.89 3.27 -5.28
CA PHE A 67 11.60 3.79 -4.81
C PHE A 67 10.70 2.66 -4.28
N LEU A 68 10.59 1.54 -5.01
CA LEU A 68 9.83 0.38 -4.57
C LEU A 68 10.41 -0.28 -3.30
N VAL A 69 11.73 -0.36 -3.18
CA VAL A 69 12.40 -0.88 -1.96
C VAL A 69 12.09 0.01 -0.76
N VAL A 70 12.16 1.34 -0.91
CA VAL A 70 11.81 2.27 0.17
C VAL A 70 10.36 2.12 0.58
N LEU A 71 9.43 2.05 -0.38
CA LEU A 71 8.01 1.81 -0.08
C LEU A 71 7.79 0.48 0.64
N PHE A 72 8.48 -0.58 0.22
CA PHE A 72 8.42 -1.88 0.89
C PHE A 72 8.91 -1.81 2.34
N ILE A 73 10.05 -1.14 2.59
CA ILE A 73 10.59 -0.96 3.95
C ILE A 73 9.60 -0.18 4.84
N ILE A 74 8.99 0.88 4.31
CA ILE A 74 7.98 1.66 5.03
C ILE A 74 6.79 0.79 5.38
N LEU A 75 6.22 0.06 4.41
CA LEU A 75 5.08 -0.82 4.63
C LEU A 75 5.40 -1.93 5.64
N LEU A 76 6.58 -2.56 5.52
CA LEU A 76 7.05 -3.59 6.44
C LEU A 76 7.23 -3.03 7.85
N GLY A 77 7.82 -1.84 7.98
CA GLY A 77 7.98 -1.16 9.27
C GLY A 77 6.64 -0.84 9.93
N LEU A 78 5.66 -0.35 9.15
CA LEU A 78 4.31 -0.08 9.64
C LEU A 78 3.58 -1.36 10.07
N ASP A 79 3.70 -2.45 9.31
CA ASP A 79 3.10 -3.74 9.66
C ASP A 79 3.70 -4.31 10.95
N LEU A 80 5.04 -4.29 11.08
CA LEU A 80 5.72 -4.73 12.29
C LEU A 80 5.36 -3.89 13.51
N PHE A 81 5.21 -2.58 13.31
CA PHE A 81 4.79 -1.66 14.36
C PHE A 81 3.35 -1.91 14.80
N ALA A 82 2.42 -2.10 13.85
CA ALA A 82 1.02 -2.40 14.13
C ALA A 82 0.88 -3.72 14.92
N ARG A 83 1.58 -4.78 14.50
CA ARG A 83 1.61 -6.06 15.22
C ARG A 83 2.17 -6.00 16.64
N ARG A 84 2.91 -4.95 16.98
CA ARG A 84 3.44 -4.73 18.33
C ARG A 84 2.41 -4.02 19.24
N MET A 85 1.42 -3.37 18.65
CA MET A 85 0.35 -2.67 19.36
C MET A 85 -0.86 -3.57 19.64
N ASP A 86 -1.06 -4.61 18.82
CA ASP A 86 -2.00 -5.71 19.05
C ASP A 86 -1.46 -6.70 20.11
#